data_AF-A0A6M0JXM1-F1
#
_entry.id   AF-A0A6M0JXM1-F1
#
_cell.length_a   1.000
_cell.length_b   1.000
_cell.length_c   1.000
_cell.angle_alpha   90.00
_cell.angle_beta   90.00
_cell.angle_gamma   90.00
#
_symmetry.space_group_name_H-M   'P 1'
#
loop_
_entity.id
_entity.type
_entity.pdbx_description
1 polymer ?
#
loop_
_entity_poly.entity_id
_entity_poly.type
_entity_poly.pdbx_seq_one_letter_code
_entity_poly.pdbx_strand_id
1 'polypeptide(L)'
;MAARSTDLSQIRARLEAIESELVALDDDALPPGEWKERLHAWIDRQADEFGDHAAFGLSAASVLYNGHQMDVPAFRLPVRAGIGADLAQVDLSGFAAWLLREVLHDRIERVVEATDYPYGLPLAERGPRRQALRAERRKLWVEEEQQCRKIEDDGREAMRRADAQPEIVLAWDDELQKMARAK
;
A
#
# COMPACT_ATOMS: atom_id res chain seq x y z
N MET A 1 5.12 23.39 39.49
CA MET A 1 4.51 23.10 38.18
C MET A 1 4.18 21.62 38.13
N ALA A 2 2.92 21.24 38.40
CA ALA A 2 2.49 19.85 38.33
C ALA A 2 2.38 19.45 36.86
N ALA A 3 3.26 18.56 36.40
CA ALA A 3 3.13 17.95 35.09
C ALA A 3 1.77 17.23 35.03
N ARG A 4 0.99 17.51 33.98
CA ARG A 4 -0.28 16.83 33.71
C ARG A 4 -0.03 15.33 33.82
N SER A 5 -0.64 14.66 34.80
CA SER A 5 -0.72 13.21 34.80
C SER A 5 -1.59 12.85 33.60
N THR A 6 -0.98 12.60 32.44
CA THR A 6 -1.68 12.01 31.30
C THR A 6 -2.29 10.73 31.81
N ASP A 7 -3.62 10.65 31.75
CA ASP A 7 -4.37 9.50 32.21
C ASP A 7 -3.94 8.27 31.39
N LEU A 8 -3.70 7.14 32.05
CA LEU A 8 -3.33 5.87 31.42
C LEU A 8 -4.32 5.51 30.30
N SER A 9 -5.60 5.87 30.48
CA SER A 9 -6.63 5.71 29.45
C SER A 9 -6.33 6.48 28.16
N GLN A 10 -5.79 7.69 28.26
CA GLN A 10 -5.46 8.54 27.11
C GLN A 10 -4.24 7.99 26.35
N ILE A 11 -3.23 7.49 27.07
CA ILE A 11 -2.06 6.85 26.46
C ILE A 11 -2.49 5.63 25.66
N ARG A 12 -3.38 4.80 26.22
CA ARG A 12 -3.90 3.60 25.55
C ARG A 12 -4.74 3.91 24.32
N ALA A 13 -5.66 4.87 24.43
CA ALA A 13 -6.44 5.33 23.29
C ALA A 13 -5.54 5.87 22.16
N ARG A 14 -4.44 6.54 22.51
CA ARG A 14 -3.48 7.03 21.53
C ARG A 14 -2.67 5.90 20.87
N LEU A 15 -2.25 4.90 21.64
CA LEU A 15 -1.58 3.72 21.10
C LEU A 15 -2.49 2.96 20.12
N GLU A 16 -3.76 2.76 20.48
CA GLU A 16 -4.75 2.12 19.61
C GLU A 16 -4.98 2.93 18.33
N ALA A 17 -5.08 4.25 18.42
CA ALA A 17 -5.19 5.11 17.25
C ALA A 17 -3.96 5.00 16.32
N ILE A 18 -2.75 4.93 16.87
CA ILE A 18 -1.52 4.74 16.09
C ILE A 18 -1.48 3.36 15.43
N GLU A 19 -1.92 2.32 16.12
CA GLU A 19 -2.00 0.97 15.54
C GLU A 19 -3.00 0.93 14.37
N SER A 20 -4.17 1.56 14.53
CA SER A 20 -5.14 1.69 13.44
C SER A 20 -4.58 2.49 12.25
N GLU A 21 -3.88 3.60 12.51
CA GLU A 21 -3.25 4.39 11.45
C GLU A 21 -2.13 3.63 10.72
N LEU A 22 -1.34 2.84 11.45
CA LEU A 22 -0.29 2.00 10.86
C LEU A 22 -0.85 0.95 9.90
N VAL A 23 -2.01 0.36 10.22
CA VAL A 23 -2.72 -0.57 9.32
C VAL A 23 -3.28 0.19 8.11
N ALA A 24 -3.95 1.33 8.35
CA ALA A 24 -4.56 2.12 7.28
C ALA A 24 -3.55 2.58 6.21
N LEU A 25 -2.32 2.93 6.60
CA LEU A 25 -1.29 3.37 5.64
C LEU A 25 -0.96 2.33 4.54
N ASP A 26 -1.09 1.04 4.83
CA ASP A 26 -0.85 -0.03 3.85
C ASP A 26 -2.05 -0.22 2.91
N ASP A 27 -3.27 -0.02 3.42
CA ASP A 27 -4.52 -0.24 2.69
C ASP A 27 -5.03 1.00 1.94
N ASP A 28 -4.52 2.19 2.29
CA ASP A 28 -4.92 3.46 1.69
C ASP A 28 -4.74 3.46 0.17
N ALA A 29 -5.74 3.97 -0.56
CA ALA A 29 -5.63 4.17 -2.00
C ALA A 29 -4.62 5.28 -2.34
N LEU A 30 -4.01 5.18 -3.52
CA LEU A 30 -3.07 6.19 -4.01
C LEU A 30 -3.80 7.49 -4.37
N PRO A 31 -3.18 8.66 -4.17
CA PRO A 31 -3.71 9.91 -4.69
C PRO A 31 -3.93 9.86 -6.21
N PRO A 32 -4.94 10.58 -6.74
CA PRO A 32 -5.26 10.58 -8.17
C PRO A 32 -4.06 10.88 -9.09
N GLY A 33 -3.19 11.82 -8.68
CA GLY A 33 -1.98 12.16 -9.44
C GLY A 33 -1.01 10.99 -9.59
N GLU A 34 -0.61 10.36 -8.48
CA GLU A 34 0.27 9.18 -8.51
C GLU A 34 -0.39 7.99 -9.22
N TRP A 35 -1.72 7.83 -9.09
CA TRP A 35 -2.43 6.77 -9.79
C TRP A 35 -2.38 6.96 -11.31
N LYS A 36 -2.63 8.18 -11.81
CA LYS A 36 -2.50 8.55 -13.23
C LYS A 36 -1.09 8.29 -13.74
N GLU A 37 -0.08 8.85 -13.07
CA GLU A 37 1.33 8.72 -13.47
C GLU A 37 1.76 7.25 -13.59
N ARG A 38 1.36 6.41 -12.65
CA ARG A 38 1.70 4.99 -12.67
C ARG A 38 0.99 4.22 -13.79
N LEU A 39 -0.27 4.55 -14.07
CA LEU A 39 -1.01 3.94 -15.18
C LEU A 39 -0.43 4.37 -16.53
N HIS A 40 -0.10 5.65 -16.71
CA HIS A 40 0.58 6.16 -17.91
C HIS A 40 1.93 5.46 -18.09
N ALA A 41 2.78 5.44 -17.05
CA ALA A 41 4.08 4.77 -17.10
C ALA A 41 3.97 3.27 -17.39
N TRP A 42 2.88 2.62 -16.96
CA TRP A 42 2.62 1.22 -17.31
C TRP A 42 2.23 1.07 -18.79
N ILE A 43 1.34 1.91 -19.31
CA ILE A 43 0.97 1.93 -20.75
C ILE A 43 2.20 2.19 -21.62
N ASP A 44 2.98 3.21 -21.27
CA ASP A 44 4.19 3.58 -22.01
C ASP A 44 5.16 2.39 -22.08
N ARG A 45 5.42 1.74 -20.94
CA ARG A 45 6.28 0.55 -20.89
C ARG A 45 5.74 -0.59 -21.76
N GLN A 46 4.46 -0.91 -21.68
CA GLN A 46 3.86 -1.99 -22.51
C GLN A 46 3.95 -1.67 -24.00
N ALA A 47 3.73 -0.40 -24.37
CA ALA A 47 3.83 0.06 -25.73
C ALA A 47 5.28 0.09 -26.25
N ASP A 48 6.26 0.45 -25.41
CA ASP A 48 7.68 0.44 -25.76
C ASP A 48 8.19 -1.01 -25.90
N GLU A 49 7.90 -1.88 -24.93
CA GLU A 49 8.20 -3.32 -25.00
C GLU A 49 7.63 -3.94 -26.29
N PHE A 50 6.38 -3.62 -26.63
CA PHE A 50 5.80 -4.09 -27.89
C PHE A 50 6.47 -3.45 -29.12
N GLY A 51 6.76 -2.15 -29.12
CA GLY A 51 7.43 -1.46 -30.23
C GLY A 51 8.79 -2.05 -30.55
N ASP A 52 9.58 -2.35 -29.52
CA ASP A 52 10.89 -2.99 -29.64
C ASP A 52 10.80 -4.41 -30.23
N HIS A 53 9.71 -5.13 -29.95
CA HIS A 53 9.44 -6.46 -30.50
C HIS A 53 8.72 -6.44 -31.86
N ALA A 54 7.90 -5.42 -32.14
CA ALA A 54 7.18 -5.24 -33.40
C ALA A 54 8.13 -4.90 -34.55
N ALA A 55 9.28 -4.29 -34.25
CA ALA A 55 10.41 -4.16 -35.17
C ALA A 55 10.91 -5.52 -35.71
N PHE A 56 10.59 -6.64 -35.02
CA PHE A 56 10.97 -8.00 -35.39
C PHE A 56 9.83 -8.90 -35.89
N GLY A 57 8.57 -8.45 -35.94
CA GLY A 57 7.55 -9.24 -36.62
C GLY A 57 6.09 -8.92 -36.30
N LEU A 58 5.41 -8.35 -37.29
CA LEU A 58 3.96 -8.48 -37.50
C LEU A 58 3.49 -9.95 -37.71
N SER A 59 4.32 -10.95 -37.41
CA SER A 59 4.04 -12.38 -37.61
C SER A 59 3.13 -13.00 -36.54
N ALA A 60 2.72 -12.26 -35.50
CA ALA A 60 1.85 -12.79 -34.44
C ALA A 60 0.35 -12.47 -34.61
N ALA A 61 -0.03 -11.65 -35.59
CA ALA A 61 -1.38 -11.08 -35.69
C ALA A 61 -2.19 -11.50 -36.94
N SER A 62 -1.97 -12.71 -37.50
CA SER A 62 -2.82 -13.22 -38.58
C SER A 62 -3.51 -14.53 -38.21
N VAL A 63 -4.78 -14.46 -37.77
CA VAL A 63 -5.75 -15.55 -38.01
C VAL A 63 -7.15 -14.94 -38.19
N LEU A 64 -7.74 -15.18 -39.37
CA LEU A 64 -9.18 -15.04 -39.64
C LEU A 64 -9.82 -16.43 -39.53
N TYR A 65 -11.00 -16.57 -38.91
CA TYR A 65 -11.84 -17.75 -39.17
C TYR A 65 -13.35 -17.59 -38.89
N ASN A 66 -14.15 -17.84 -39.94
CA ASN A 66 -15.54 -18.32 -39.96
C ASN A 66 -16.62 -17.66 -39.07
N GLY A 67 -16.65 -16.33 -38.97
CA GLY A 67 -17.92 -15.61 -38.80
C GLY A 67 -18.77 -15.90 -37.55
N HIS A 68 -18.19 -16.42 -36.47
CA HIS A 68 -18.90 -16.69 -35.21
C HIS A 68 -18.28 -15.94 -34.03
N GLN A 69 -19.13 -15.35 -33.21
CA GLN A 69 -18.77 -14.53 -32.06
C GLN A 69 -18.51 -15.43 -30.85
N MET A 70 -17.30 -15.41 -30.31
CA MET A 70 -16.96 -16.01 -29.02
C MET A 70 -16.65 -14.90 -28.02
N ASP A 71 -17.09 -15.07 -26.78
CA ASP A 71 -16.70 -14.20 -25.67
C ASP A 71 -15.23 -14.46 -25.32
N VAL A 72 -14.38 -13.52 -25.75
CA VAL A 72 -12.95 -13.50 -25.44
C VAL A 72 -12.79 -12.66 -24.16
N PRO A 73 -12.20 -13.18 -23.07
CA PRO A 73 -11.72 -12.31 -22.00
C PRO A 73 -10.70 -11.35 -22.63
N ALA A 74 -11.02 -10.06 -22.58
CA ALA A 74 -10.79 -9.02 -23.59
C ALA A 74 -9.39 -8.84 -24.25
N PHE A 75 -8.38 -9.64 -23.92
CA PHE A 75 -7.01 -9.50 -24.44
C PHE A 75 -6.27 -10.81 -24.69
N ARG A 76 -6.96 -11.97 -24.72
CA ARG A 76 -6.29 -13.27 -24.95
C ARG A 76 -6.83 -13.99 -26.17
N LEU A 77 -6.05 -14.01 -27.26
CA LEU A 77 -6.37 -14.81 -28.44
C LEU A 77 -5.91 -16.25 -28.25
N PRO A 78 -6.80 -17.26 -28.32
CA PRO A 78 -6.39 -18.65 -28.31
C PRO A 78 -5.70 -19.02 -29.63
N VAL A 79 -4.49 -19.56 -29.55
CA VAL A 79 -3.78 -20.17 -30.69
C VAL A 79 -4.09 -21.67 -30.66
N ARG A 80 -4.82 -22.15 -31.67
CA ARG A 80 -5.14 -23.58 -31.84
C ARG A 80 -4.36 -24.16 -33.01
N ALA A 81 -3.58 -25.21 -32.77
CA ALA A 81 -2.98 -26.02 -33.83
C ALA A 81 -3.92 -27.18 -34.20
N GLY A 82 -5.02 -26.88 -34.87
CA GLY A 82 -5.96 -27.90 -35.37
C GLY A 82 -6.91 -28.51 -34.33
N ILE A 83 -7.50 -29.67 -34.70
CA ILE A 83 -8.63 -30.31 -34.02
C ILE A 83 -8.22 -30.80 -32.63
N GLY A 84 -8.58 -30.07 -31.58
CA GLY A 84 -8.84 -30.67 -30.27
C GLY A 84 -8.30 -29.98 -29.02
N ALA A 85 -7.40 -29.00 -29.09
CA ALA A 85 -6.93 -28.31 -27.87
C ALA A 85 -6.39 -26.89 -28.11
N ASP A 86 -6.63 -25.99 -27.14
CA ASP A 86 -5.97 -24.69 -27.04
C ASP A 86 -4.47 -24.89 -26.79
N LEU A 87 -3.60 -24.36 -27.67
CA LEU A 87 -2.15 -24.53 -27.57
C LEU A 87 -1.46 -23.36 -26.87
N ALA A 88 -2.00 -22.13 -26.97
CA ALA A 88 -1.48 -20.94 -26.27
C ALA A 88 -2.52 -19.81 -26.19
N GLN A 89 -2.28 -18.82 -25.32
CA GLN A 89 -3.01 -17.56 -25.27
C GLN A 89 -2.04 -16.42 -25.62
N VAL A 90 -2.42 -15.54 -26.56
CA VAL A 90 -1.63 -14.35 -26.92
C VAL A 90 -2.21 -13.14 -26.20
N ASP A 91 -1.37 -12.49 -25.39
CA ASP A 91 -1.70 -11.22 -24.74
C ASP A 91 -1.60 -10.05 -25.73
N LEU A 92 -2.72 -9.38 -25.99
CA LEU A 92 -2.79 -8.22 -26.90
C LEU A 92 -2.65 -6.88 -26.19
N SER A 93 -2.44 -6.86 -24.88
CA SER A 93 -2.33 -5.61 -24.11
C SER A 93 -1.20 -4.71 -24.61
N GLY A 94 -0.02 -5.27 -24.93
CA GLY A 94 1.09 -4.52 -25.51
C GLY A 94 0.78 -3.92 -26.89
N PHE A 95 0.10 -4.67 -27.76
CA PHE A 95 -0.33 -4.16 -29.07
C PHE A 95 -1.36 -3.02 -28.93
N ALA A 96 -2.33 -3.19 -28.03
CA ALA A 96 -3.34 -2.16 -27.75
C ALA A 96 -2.71 -0.91 -27.12
N ALA A 97 -1.78 -1.10 -26.17
CA ALA A 97 -1.02 -0.01 -25.57
C ALA A 97 -0.21 0.76 -26.62
N TRP A 98 0.45 0.05 -27.55
CA TRP A 98 1.22 0.66 -28.63
C TRP A 98 0.33 1.42 -29.62
N LEU A 99 -0.76 0.81 -30.08
CA LEU A 99 -1.64 1.39 -31.09
C LEU A 99 -2.49 2.56 -30.54
N LEU A 100 -2.94 2.45 -29.29
CA LEU A 100 -3.93 3.35 -28.70
C LEU A 100 -3.35 4.17 -27.54
N ARG A 101 -2.03 4.31 -27.43
CA ARG A 101 -1.33 4.98 -26.31
C ARG A 101 -2.03 6.27 -25.85
N GLU A 102 -2.17 7.23 -26.77
CA GLU A 102 -2.77 8.53 -26.48
C GLU A 102 -4.24 8.42 -26.06
N VAL A 103 -5.02 7.56 -26.72
CA VAL A 103 -6.44 7.33 -26.38
C VAL A 103 -6.57 6.69 -24.99
N LEU A 104 -5.67 5.79 -24.63
CA LEU A 104 -5.63 5.16 -23.32
C LEU A 104 -5.23 6.17 -22.24
N HIS A 105 -4.26 7.05 -22.51
CA HIS A 105 -3.88 8.14 -21.60
C HIS A 105 -5.05 9.07 -21.32
N ASP A 106 -5.70 9.59 -22.36
CA ASP A 106 -6.91 10.42 -22.25
C ASP A 106 -8.03 9.70 -21.47
N ARG A 107 -8.20 8.39 -21.72
CA ARG A 107 -9.23 7.61 -21.04
C ARG A 107 -8.92 7.44 -19.56
N ILE A 108 -7.67 7.17 -19.21
CA ILE A 108 -7.19 7.08 -17.83
C ILE A 108 -7.46 8.40 -17.10
N GLU A 109 -7.11 9.53 -17.71
CA GLU A 109 -7.34 10.85 -17.10
C GLU A 109 -8.81 11.06 -16.75
N ARG A 110 -9.72 10.82 -17.70
CA ARG A 110 -11.16 10.96 -17.49
C ARG A 110 -11.70 9.99 -16.44
N VAL A 111 -11.21 8.75 -16.41
CA VAL A 111 -11.66 7.75 -15.42
C VAL A 111 -11.21 8.17 -14.03
N VAL A 112 -9.94 8.54 -13.86
CA VAL A 112 -9.42 8.96 -12.56
C VAL A 112 -10.10 10.23 -12.07
N GLU A 113 -10.37 11.20 -12.94
CA GLU A 113 -11.08 12.45 -12.57
C GLU A 113 -12.56 12.23 -12.23
N ALA A 114 -13.21 11.25 -12.87
CA ALA A 114 -14.60 10.92 -12.60
C ALA A 114 -14.78 10.00 -11.39
N THR A 115 -13.69 9.39 -10.90
CA THR A 115 -13.75 8.46 -9.77
C THR A 115 -13.56 9.23 -8.47
N ASP A 116 -14.64 9.38 -7.70
CA ASP A 116 -14.56 9.88 -6.33
C ASP A 116 -14.22 8.71 -5.40
N TYR A 117 -13.04 8.74 -4.79
CA TYR A 117 -12.60 7.72 -3.85
C TYR A 117 -11.75 8.35 -2.73
N PRO A 118 -11.82 7.83 -1.50
CA PRO A 118 -10.95 8.28 -0.43
C PRO A 118 -9.52 7.84 -0.75
N TYR A 119 -8.61 8.80 -0.84
CA TYR A 119 -7.18 8.56 -1.02
C TYR A 119 -6.41 8.92 0.24
N GLY A 120 -5.37 8.13 0.53
CA GLY A 120 -4.47 8.39 1.65
C GLY A 120 -3.24 9.19 1.22
N LEU A 121 -2.18 9.04 2.00
CA LEU A 121 -0.91 9.72 1.73
C LEU A 121 -0.24 9.24 0.44
N PRO A 122 0.49 10.12 -0.27
CA PRO A 122 1.39 9.75 -1.37
C PRO A 122 2.35 8.65 -0.96
N LEU A 123 2.69 7.73 -1.88
CA LEU A 123 3.51 6.56 -1.57
C LEU A 123 4.89 6.94 -0.98
N ALA A 124 5.47 8.04 -1.49
CA ALA A 124 6.74 8.58 -1.00
C ALA A 124 6.69 8.99 0.48
N GLU A 125 5.53 9.42 0.98
CA GLU A 125 5.33 9.90 2.35
C GLU A 125 4.96 8.78 3.32
N ARG A 126 4.41 7.66 2.83
CA ARG A 126 3.98 6.52 3.68
C ARG A 126 5.13 5.92 4.48
N GLY A 127 6.31 5.77 3.88
CA GLY A 127 7.50 5.24 4.54
C GLY A 127 7.94 6.10 5.74
N PRO A 128 8.22 7.40 5.52
CA PRO A 128 8.50 8.36 6.59
C PRO A 128 7.40 8.41 7.67
N ARG A 129 6.12 8.45 7.28
CA ARG A 129 5.00 8.47 8.23
C ARG A 129 4.97 7.22 9.10
N ARG A 130 5.18 6.04 8.51
CA ARG A 130 5.26 4.77 9.24
C ARG A 130 6.39 4.75 10.26
N GLN A 131 7.55 5.29 9.89
CA GLN A 131 8.68 5.39 10.82
C GLN A 131 8.37 6.35 11.97
N ALA A 132 7.75 7.50 11.68
CA ALA A 132 7.31 8.45 12.68
C ALA A 132 6.29 7.84 13.66
N LEU A 133 5.27 7.15 13.16
CA LEU A 133 4.26 6.46 13.97
C LEU A 133 4.87 5.35 14.84
N ARG A 134 5.82 4.57 14.31
CA ARG A 134 6.53 3.56 15.10
C ARG A 134 7.37 4.18 16.23
N ALA A 135 7.99 5.33 15.97
CA ALA A 135 8.72 6.07 16.99
C ALA A 135 7.79 6.67 18.06
N GLU A 136 6.65 7.24 17.65
CA GLU A 136 5.62 7.75 18.56
C GLU A 136 5.05 6.63 19.43
N ARG A 137 4.72 5.48 18.83
CA ARG A 137 4.26 4.28 19.55
C ARG A 137 5.26 3.84 20.61
N ARG A 138 6.56 3.79 20.26
CA ARG A 138 7.61 3.42 21.22
C ARG A 138 7.68 4.39 22.40
N LYS A 139 7.58 5.70 22.14
CA LYS A 139 7.56 6.72 23.20
C LYS A 139 6.36 6.54 24.13
N LEU A 140 5.17 6.30 23.57
CA LEU A 140 3.95 6.06 24.35
C LEU A 140 4.01 4.76 25.17
N TRP A 141 4.63 3.69 24.68
CA TRP A 141 4.83 2.49 25.49
C TRP A 141 5.75 2.74 26.70
N VAL A 142 6.80 3.54 26.53
CA VAL A 142 7.66 3.95 27.65
C VAL A 142 6.89 4.82 28.64
N GLU A 143 6.08 5.75 28.15
CA GLU A 143 5.21 6.58 29.00
C GLU A 143 4.15 5.74 29.74
N GLU A 144 3.56 4.74 29.09
CA GLU A 144 2.62 3.80 29.70
C GLU A 144 3.27 3.06 30.87
N GLU A 145 4.45 2.46 30.65
CA GLU A 145 5.16 1.72 31.70
C GLU A 145 5.54 2.63 32.87
N GLN A 146 5.99 3.87 32.60
CA GLN A 146 6.26 4.85 33.67
C GLN A 146 5.01 5.20 34.47
N GLN A 147 3.82 5.24 33.86
CA GLN A 147 2.57 5.45 34.59
C GLN A 147 2.14 4.21 35.37
N CYS A 148 2.33 3.00 34.81
CA CYS A 148 2.08 1.75 35.53
C CYS A 148 2.93 1.67 36.80
N ARG A 149 4.24 1.95 36.72
CA ARG A 149 5.14 1.95 37.88
C ARG A 149 4.74 2.97 38.94
N LYS A 150 4.34 4.18 38.54
CA LYS A 150 3.83 5.19 39.48
C LYS A 150 2.57 4.73 40.22
N ILE A 151 1.66 4.05 39.52
CA ILE A 151 0.45 3.49 40.13
C ILE A 151 0.82 2.39 41.14
N GLU A 152 1.82 1.56 40.82
CA GLU A 152 2.36 0.51 41.69
C GLU A 152 3.08 1.09 42.92
N ASP A 153 3.87 2.15 42.74
CA ASP A 153 4.54 2.89 43.83
C ASP A 153 3.53 3.52 44.80
N ASP A 154 2.35 3.91 44.30
CA ASP A 154 1.22 4.36 45.13
C ASP A 154 0.50 3.21 45.87
N GLY A 155 0.97 1.96 45.72
CA GLY A 155 0.39 0.77 46.34
C GLY A 155 -0.86 0.22 45.64
N ARG A 156 -1.10 0.62 44.38
CA ARG A 156 -2.24 0.15 43.57
C ARG A 156 -1.75 -0.79 42.48
N GLU A 157 -2.53 -1.82 42.16
CA GLU A 157 -2.18 -2.72 41.06
C GLU A 157 -2.38 -2.03 39.69
N ALA A 158 -1.37 -2.08 38.83
CA ALA A 158 -1.44 -1.58 37.46
C ALA A 158 -1.45 -2.74 36.46
N MET A 159 -2.58 -2.94 35.78
CA MET A 159 -2.68 -3.96 34.74
C MET A 159 -1.96 -3.48 33.47
N ARG A 160 -0.91 -4.18 33.05
CA ARG A 160 -0.20 -3.96 31.78
C ARG A 160 -0.99 -4.56 30.60
N ARG A 161 -0.77 -4.05 29.39
CA ARG A 161 -1.38 -4.60 28.16
C ARG A 161 -0.82 -5.99 27.83
N ALA A 162 -1.62 -6.82 27.16
CA ALA A 162 -1.22 -8.15 26.73
C ALA A 162 -0.08 -8.14 25.69
N ASP A 163 0.01 -7.08 24.90
CA ASP A 163 1.02 -6.88 23.86
C ASP A 163 2.13 -5.91 24.28
N ALA A 164 2.26 -5.66 25.59
CA ALA A 164 3.34 -4.84 26.13
C ALA A 164 4.70 -5.44 25.73
N GLN A 165 5.61 -4.57 25.27
CA GLN A 165 6.93 -5.00 24.82
C GLN A 165 7.79 -5.46 26.01
N PRO A 166 8.29 -6.71 26.03
CA PRO A 166 9.08 -7.21 27.16
C PRO A 166 10.31 -6.36 27.46
N GLU A 167 10.96 -5.82 26.42
CA GLU A 167 12.12 -4.94 26.55
C GLU A 167 11.83 -3.61 27.26
N ILE A 168 10.57 -3.13 27.24
CA ILE A 168 10.16 -1.91 27.95
C ILE A 168 9.74 -2.25 29.37
N VAL A 169 8.94 -3.30 29.54
CA VAL A 169 8.44 -3.73 30.86
C VAL A 169 9.59 -4.12 31.79
N LEU A 170 10.61 -4.80 31.25
CA LEU A 170 11.76 -5.29 32.01
C LEU A 170 12.91 -4.27 32.13
N ALA A 171 12.81 -3.09 31.51
CA ALA A 171 13.86 -2.08 31.54
C ALA A 171 14.01 -1.47 32.93
N TRP A 172 15.24 -1.12 33.31
CA TRP A 172 15.50 -0.36 34.53
C TRP A 172 15.04 1.10 34.37
N ASP A 173 14.81 1.81 35.49
CA ASP A 173 14.29 3.18 35.42
C ASP A 173 15.21 4.15 34.67
N ASP A 174 16.53 3.97 34.80
CA ASP A 174 17.51 4.78 34.07
C ASP A 174 17.47 4.48 32.56
N GLU A 175 17.22 3.23 32.18
CA GLU A 175 17.02 2.81 30.79
C GLU A 175 15.73 3.38 30.22
N LEU A 176 14.62 3.32 30.95
CA LEU A 176 13.35 3.95 30.55
C LEU A 176 13.50 5.47 30.37
N GLN A 177 14.21 6.14 31.27
CA GLN A 177 14.50 7.57 31.13
C GLN A 177 15.38 7.87 29.90
N LYS A 178 16.36 7.02 29.58
CA LYS A 178 17.17 7.14 28.35
C LYS A 178 16.29 6.94 27.11
N MET A 179 15.43 5.92 27.09
CA MET A 179 14.52 5.66 25.98
C MET A 179 13.52 6.80 25.76
N ALA A 180 12.98 7.38 26.83
CA ALA A 180 12.08 8.53 26.75
C ALA A 180 12.76 9.80 26.17
N ARG A 181 14.08 9.93 26.35
CA ARG A 181 14.88 11.07 25.85
C ARG A 181 15.47 10.85 24.46
N ALA A 182 15.43 9.63 23.94
CA ALA A 182 15.88 9.33 22.59
C ALA A 182 14.97 10.06 21.59
N LYS A 183 15.53 11.06 20.90
CA LYS A 183 14.81 11.88 19.93
C LYS A 183 14.46 11.08 18.69
#